data_AF-A0A8S2YQM4-F1
#
_entry.id   AF-A0A8S2YQM4-F1
#
_cell.length_a   1.000
_cell.length_b   1.000
_cell.length_c   1.000
_cell.angle_alpha   90.00
_cell.angle_beta   90.00
_cell.angle_gamma   90.00
#
_symmetry.space_group_name_H-M   'P 1'
#
loop_
_entity.id
_entity.type
_entity.pdbx_description
1 polymer ?
#
loop_
_entity_poly.entity_id
_entity_poly.type
_entity_poly.pdbx_seq_one_letter_code
_entity_poly.pdbx_strand_id
1 'polypeptide(L)'
;NLKCPKNNVRYNQTILNFALSLFILGGKNAYEFTRLNISQAFPSLTTLKKITSNNNENVIEEGKFQIDHLLKHASVIDCRYGFMSEDCTGVIRKIEYDSATNTFIGFSAPLISGLPSNKHFRTDSFDELKKLNYWMYICFNRSQ
;
A
#
# COMPACT_ATOMS: atom_id res chain seq x y z
N ASN A 1 37.81 -16.33 -8.09
CA ASN A 1 36.97 -17.38 -7.48
C ASN A 1 36.27 -16.82 -6.24
N LEU A 2 35.23 -16.00 -6.41
CA LEU A 2 34.41 -15.52 -5.28
C LEU A 2 33.13 -16.35 -5.25
N LYS A 3 33.24 -17.60 -4.77
CA LYS A 3 32.05 -18.40 -4.44
C LYS A 3 31.50 -17.88 -3.12
N CYS A 4 30.64 -16.88 -3.21
CA CYS A 4 29.92 -16.36 -2.05
C CYS A 4 28.89 -17.41 -1.60
N PRO A 5 28.86 -17.82 -0.31
CA PRO A 5 28.05 -18.92 0.18
C PRO A 5 26.56 -18.67 -0.09
N LYS A 6 25.87 -19.70 -0.62
CA LYS A 6 24.55 -19.57 -1.23
C LYS A 6 23.42 -19.14 -0.29
N ASN A 7 23.56 -19.27 1.03
CA ASN A 7 22.43 -19.22 1.95
C ASN A 7 22.75 -18.43 3.23
N ASN A 8 22.77 -17.09 3.17
CA ASN A 8 22.47 -16.13 4.26
C ASN A 8 23.10 -14.74 4.00
N VAL A 9 22.84 -14.16 2.84
CA VAL A 9 23.27 -12.77 2.60
C VAL A 9 22.36 -11.84 3.41
N ARG A 10 22.94 -11.16 4.41
CA ARG A 10 22.29 -10.05 5.10
C ARG A 10 22.56 -8.77 4.32
N TYR A 11 21.50 -8.13 3.85
CA TYR A 11 21.59 -6.90 3.10
C TYR A 11 21.65 -5.71 4.06
N ASN A 12 22.55 -4.77 3.77
CA ASN A 12 22.57 -3.47 4.45
C ASN A 12 21.31 -2.66 4.06
N GLN A 13 20.83 -1.80 4.95
CA GLN A 13 19.68 -0.94 4.72
C GLN A 13 19.83 -0.06 3.47
N THR A 14 21.04 0.42 3.17
CA THR A 14 21.31 1.19 1.95
C THR A 14 21.04 0.37 0.68
N ILE A 15 21.41 -0.92 0.69
CA ILE A 15 21.17 -1.82 -0.44
C ILE A 15 19.66 -2.11 -0.56
N LEU A 16 18.97 -2.30 0.57
CA LEU A 16 17.52 -2.50 0.58
C LEU A 16 16.76 -1.29 0.05
N ASN A 17 17.14 -0.08 0.46
CA ASN A 17 16.55 1.16 -0.02
C ASN A 17 16.80 1.35 -1.52
N PHE A 18 18.02 1.09 -1.98
CA PHE A 18 18.35 1.16 -3.41
C PHE A 18 17.57 0.11 -4.23
N ALA A 19 17.45 -1.13 -3.72
CA ALA A 19 16.68 -2.19 -4.34
C ALA A 19 15.18 -1.84 -4.43
N LEU A 20 14.61 -1.24 -3.37
CA LEU A 20 13.24 -0.72 -3.37
C LEU A 20 13.06 0.39 -4.41
N SER A 21 13.96 1.37 -4.45
CA SER A 21 13.91 2.46 -5.45
C SER A 21 13.98 1.91 -6.87
N LEU A 22 14.87 0.95 -7.14
CA LEU A 22 14.99 0.31 -8.44
C LEU A 22 13.71 -0.47 -8.81
N PHE A 23 13.10 -1.16 -7.85
CA PHE A 23 11.85 -1.88 -8.06
C PHE A 23 10.67 -0.95 -8.33
N ILE A 24 10.57 0.18 -7.61
CA ILE A 24 9.50 1.17 -7.77
C ILE A 24 9.65 1.94 -9.08
N LEU A 25 10.85 2.43 -9.39
CA LEU A 25 11.10 3.28 -10.56
C LEU A 25 11.28 2.47 -11.85
N GLY A 26 12.01 1.36 -11.78
CA GLY A 26 12.29 0.50 -12.94
C GLY A 26 11.24 -0.59 -13.17
N GLY A 27 10.38 -0.83 -12.18
CA GLY A 27 9.38 -1.88 -12.22
C GLY A 27 9.94 -3.28 -12.01
N LYS A 28 9.03 -4.24 -11.86
CA LYS A 28 9.34 -5.64 -11.54
C LYS A 28 10.29 -6.29 -12.55
N ASN A 29 10.10 -6.04 -13.84
CA ASN A 29 10.87 -6.70 -14.89
C ASN A 29 12.32 -6.22 -14.91
N ALA A 30 12.57 -4.91 -14.79
CA ALA A 30 13.92 -4.37 -14.72
C ALA A 30 14.65 -4.82 -13.44
N TYR A 31 13.92 -4.89 -12.32
CA TYR A 31 14.46 -5.39 -11.07
C TYR A 31 14.89 -6.87 -11.16
N GLU A 32 14.04 -7.75 -11.68
CA GLU A 32 14.40 -9.16 -11.82
C GLU A 32 15.54 -9.35 -12.83
N PHE A 33 15.54 -8.60 -13.93
CA PHE A 33 16.64 -8.64 -14.89
C PHE A 33 17.97 -8.29 -14.21
N THR A 34 18.04 -7.17 -13.50
CA THR A 34 19.27 -6.75 -12.80
C THR A 34 19.69 -7.73 -11.70
N ARG A 35 18.73 -8.26 -10.93
CA ARG A 35 18.97 -9.26 -9.90
C ARG A 35 19.54 -10.58 -10.44
N LEU A 36 19.06 -11.03 -11.60
CA LEU A 36 19.55 -12.27 -12.22
C LEU A 36 20.95 -12.08 -12.82
N ASN A 37 21.24 -10.90 -13.38
CA ASN A 37 22.54 -10.59 -13.96
C ASN A 37 23.63 -10.31 -12.91
N ILE A 38 23.27 -9.78 -11.73
CA ILE A 38 24.20 -9.48 -10.66
C ILE A 38 23.94 -10.40 -9.46
N SER A 39 24.61 -11.56 -9.47
CA SER A 39 24.40 -12.59 -8.46
C SER A 39 24.59 -12.05 -7.04
N GLN A 40 23.59 -12.27 -6.18
CA GLN A 40 23.59 -11.93 -4.75
C GLN A 40 23.63 -10.44 -4.38
N ALA A 41 23.69 -9.51 -5.35
CA ALA A 41 23.68 -8.07 -5.05
C ALA A 41 22.33 -7.59 -4.51
N PHE A 42 21.23 -8.21 -4.96
CA PHE A 42 19.88 -7.76 -4.66
C PHE A 42 19.05 -8.81 -3.92
N PRO A 43 18.19 -8.39 -2.97
CA PRO A 43 17.29 -9.28 -2.26
C PRO A 43 16.25 -9.92 -3.19
N SER A 44 15.64 -11.02 -2.74
CA SER A 44 14.53 -11.64 -3.45
C SER A 44 13.28 -10.74 -3.44
N LEU A 45 12.38 -10.92 -4.42
CA LEU A 45 11.08 -10.22 -4.41
C LEU A 45 10.28 -10.48 -3.14
N THR A 46 10.33 -11.70 -2.60
CA THR A 46 9.64 -12.06 -1.35
C THR A 46 10.19 -11.25 -0.17
N THR A 47 11.51 -11.08 -0.13
CA THR A 47 12.18 -10.25 0.88
C THR A 47 11.79 -8.78 0.74
N LEU A 48 11.77 -8.24 -0.49
CA LEU A 48 11.33 -6.87 -0.75
C LEU A 48 9.89 -6.65 -0.29
N LYS A 49 8.97 -7.53 -0.69
CA LYS A 49 7.56 -7.46 -0.28
C LYS A 49 7.43 -7.47 1.24
N LYS A 50 8.17 -8.36 1.92
CA LYS A 50 8.15 -8.42 3.39
C LYS A 50 8.66 -7.11 4.02
N ILE A 51 9.69 -6.49 3.46
CA ILE A 51 10.18 -5.18 3.93
C ILE A 51 9.12 -4.11 3.73
N THR A 52 8.48 -4.06 2.56
CA THR A 52 7.40 -3.10 2.28
C THR A 52 6.22 -3.30 3.22
N SER A 53 5.81 -4.54 3.48
CA SER A 53 4.70 -4.85 4.37
C SER A 53 5.02 -4.63 5.85
N ASN A 54 6.28 -4.81 6.28
CA ASN A 54 6.69 -4.64 7.68
C ASN A 54 6.92 -3.18 8.08
N ASN A 55 7.06 -2.27 7.11
CA ASN A 55 7.17 -0.85 7.38
C ASN A 55 5.78 -0.31 7.74
N ASN A 56 5.39 -0.47 9.00
CA ASN A 56 4.09 -0.06 9.55
C ASN A 56 3.76 1.43 9.32
N GLU A 57 4.78 2.27 9.10
CA GLU A 57 4.63 3.69 8.77
C GLU A 57 4.02 3.92 7.36
N ASN A 58 4.12 2.94 6.47
CA ASN A 58 3.68 3.05 5.08
C ASN A 58 2.38 2.27 4.78
N VAL A 59 1.64 1.83 5.80
CA VAL A 59 0.34 1.20 5.59
C VAL A 59 -0.62 2.29 5.08
N ILE A 60 -0.99 2.18 3.81
CA ILE A 60 -2.01 3.02 3.19
C ILE A 60 -3.35 2.49 3.67
N GLU A 61 -4.07 3.30 4.46
CA GLU A 61 -5.40 2.98 4.96
C GLU A 61 -6.44 3.82 4.21
N GLU A 62 -7.61 3.24 3.93
CA GLU A 62 -8.70 3.96 3.27
C GLU A 62 -9.15 5.15 4.13
N GLY A 63 -9.21 6.32 3.50
CA GLY A 63 -9.61 7.59 4.12
C GLY A 63 -8.54 8.28 4.99
N LYS A 64 -7.38 7.65 5.20
CA LYS A 64 -6.30 8.21 6.02
C LYS A 64 -5.26 8.92 5.15
N PHE A 65 -5.17 10.22 5.33
CA PHE A 65 -4.14 11.04 4.68
C PHE A 65 -2.86 11.07 5.54
N GLN A 66 -1.71 10.81 4.91
CA GLN A 66 -0.39 10.89 5.55
C GLN A 66 0.18 12.32 5.49
N ILE A 67 -0.56 13.28 6.05
CA ILE A 67 -0.21 14.72 5.99
C ILE A 67 1.12 15.00 6.71
N ASP A 68 1.43 14.26 7.78
CA ASP A 68 2.67 14.44 8.55
C ASP A 68 3.93 14.25 7.69
N HIS A 69 3.92 13.25 6.81
CA HIS A 69 5.04 13.01 5.89
C HIS A 69 5.17 14.12 4.85
N LEU A 70 4.03 14.63 4.37
CA LEU A 70 4.00 15.76 3.44
C LEU A 70 4.55 17.04 4.10
N LEU A 71 4.15 17.34 5.34
CA LEU A 71 4.66 18.49 6.10
C LEU A 71 6.15 18.37 6.38
N LYS A 72 6.63 17.18 6.75
CA LYS A 72 8.05 16.92 6.93
C LYS A 72 8.81 17.16 5.63
N HIS A 73 8.30 16.69 4.50
CA HIS A 73 8.91 16.95 3.21
C HIS A 73 8.91 18.44 2.86
N ALA A 74 7.77 19.14 3.03
CA ALA A 74 7.64 20.58 2.80
C ALA A 74 8.65 21.40 3.62
N SER A 75 8.91 21.00 4.87
CA SER A 75 9.90 21.65 5.73
C SER A 75 11.34 21.52 5.22
N VAL A 76 11.68 20.40 4.58
CA VAL A 76 13.02 20.16 4.01
C VAL A 76 13.26 21.02 2.77
N ILE A 77 12.20 21.27 1.98
CA ILE A 77 12.27 22.04 0.73
C ILE A 77 11.92 23.53 0.93
N ASP A 78 11.72 23.99 2.17
CA ASP A 78 11.25 25.34 2.54
C ASP A 78 9.99 25.79 1.76
N CYS A 79 9.06 24.86 1.54
CA CYS A 79 7.81 25.15 0.85
C CYS A 79 6.73 25.56 1.86
N ARG A 80 6.25 26.81 1.74
CA ARG A 80 5.27 27.40 2.68
C ARG A 80 3.82 27.21 2.29
N TYR A 81 3.54 26.95 1.01
CA TYR A 81 2.18 26.84 0.49
C TYR A 81 2.08 25.64 -0.45
N GLY A 82 1.04 24.83 -0.24
CA GLY A 82 0.67 23.73 -1.12
C GLY A 82 -0.81 23.81 -1.46
N PHE A 83 -1.15 23.50 -2.71
CA PHE A 83 -2.54 23.38 -3.16
C PHE A 83 -2.83 21.90 -3.37
N MET A 84 -4.02 21.46 -2.94
CA MET A 84 -4.50 20.10 -3.16
C MET A 84 -5.81 20.16 -3.93
N SER A 85 -5.88 19.41 -5.02
CA SER A 85 -7.11 19.19 -5.77
C SER A 85 -7.34 17.68 -5.85
N GLU A 86 -8.55 17.25 -5.53
CA GLU A 86 -8.96 15.87 -5.74
C GLU A 86 -9.66 15.75 -7.11
N ASP A 87 -9.25 14.76 -7.89
CA ASP A 87 -9.95 14.35 -9.10
C ASP A 87 -10.27 12.86 -8.98
N CYS A 88 -11.51 12.49 -9.30
CA CYS A 88 -11.99 11.13 -9.10
C CYS A 88 -11.75 10.32 -10.37
N THR A 89 -10.75 9.44 -10.32
CA THR A 89 -10.56 8.43 -11.37
C THR A 89 -11.64 7.36 -11.26
N GLY A 90 -12.17 6.90 -12.39
CA GLY A 90 -13.15 5.82 -12.40
C GLY A 90 -12.55 4.51 -11.87
N VAL A 91 -12.84 4.17 -10.61
CA VAL A 91 -12.38 2.92 -9.98
C VAL A 91 -13.41 1.81 -10.21
N ILE A 92 -12.95 0.65 -10.69
CA ILE A 92 -13.77 -0.57 -10.74
C ILE A 92 -14.09 -0.97 -9.29
N ARG A 93 -15.38 -0.97 -8.95
CA ARG A 93 -15.86 -1.28 -7.59
C ARG A 93 -15.67 -2.76 -7.28
N LYS A 94 -14.50 -3.11 -6.75
CA LYS A 94 -14.23 -4.43 -6.18
C LYS A 94 -14.21 -4.32 -4.67
N ILE A 95 -15.09 -5.07 -4.03
CA ILE A 95 -15.17 -5.14 -2.57
C ILE A 95 -14.14 -6.19 -2.12
N GLU A 96 -13.22 -5.77 -1.26
CA GLU A 96 -12.18 -6.64 -0.71
C GLU A 96 -12.22 -6.60 0.81
N TYR A 97 -11.95 -7.74 1.45
CA TYR A 97 -11.87 -7.83 2.90
C TYR A 97 -10.41 -7.81 3.32
N ASP A 98 -10.03 -6.83 4.14
CA ASP A 98 -8.71 -6.78 4.75
C ASP A 98 -8.74 -7.46 6.13
N SER A 99 -8.14 -8.65 6.18
CA SER A 99 -8.00 -9.43 7.42
C SER A 99 -7.13 -8.77 8.49
N ALA A 100 -6.20 -7.89 8.11
CA ALA A 100 -5.30 -7.27 9.08
C ALA A 100 -6.03 -6.22 9.94
N THR A 101 -6.97 -5.50 9.34
CA THR A 101 -7.74 -4.44 10.01
C THR A 101 -9.16 -4.85 10.37
N ASN A 102 -9.61 -6.05 9.95
CA ASN A 102 -10.99 -6.52 10.03
C ASN A 102 -11.98 -5.51 9.40
N THR A 103 -11.68 -5.06 8.18
CA THR A 103 -12.50 -4.07 7.48
C THR A 103 -12.81 -4.50 6.06
N PHE A 104 -13.97 -4.07 5.56
CA PHE A 104 -14.29 -4.16 4.14
C PHE A 104 -13.90 -2.88 3.42
N ILE A 105 -13.16 -3.03 2.32
CA ILE A 105 -12.64 -1.96 1.47
C ILE A 105 -13.46 -1.93 0.17
N GLY A 106 -13.67 -0.74 -0.39
CA GLY A 106 -14.31 -0.56 -1.70
C GLY A 106 -15.77 -0.09 -1.63
N PHE A 107 -16.27 0.21 -0.44
CA PHE A 107 -17.52 0.94 -0.25
C PHE A 107 -17.25 2.45 -0.15
N SER A 108 -18.22 3.27 -0.56
CA SER A 108 -18.14 4.71 -0.33
C SER A 108 -18.35 5.02 1.15
N ALA A 109 -17.27 5.36 1.85
CA ALA A 109 -17.33 5.81 3.24
C ALA A 109 -18.08 7.14 3.36
N PRO A 110 -18.87 7.35 4.44
CA PRO A 110 -19.52 8.63 4.68
C PRO A 110 -18.47 9.71 4.96
N LEU A 111 -18.78 10.93 4.55
CA LEU A 111 -17.90 12.08 4.74
C LEU A 111 -18.20 12.78 6.07
N ILE A 112 -17.17 13.02 6.87
CA ILE A 112 -17.18 13.86 8.07
C ILE A 112 -16.34 15.09 7.75
N SER A 113 -16.97 16.27 7.71
CA SER A 113 -16.31 17.54 7.35
C SER A 113 -15.60 17.52 5.99
N GLY A 114 -16.18 16.82 5.01
CA GLY A 114 -15.61 16.68 3.66
C GLY A 114 -14.53 15.62 3.52
N LEU A 115 -14.17 14.91 4.59
CA LEU A 115 -13.20 13.82 4.55
C LEU A 115 -13.86 12.47 4.82
N PRO A 116 -13.46 11.38 4.15
CA PRO A 116 -13.99 10.05 4.41
C PRO A 116 -13.72 9.59 5.85
N SER A 117 -14.72 8.98 6.48
CA SER A 117 -14.58 8.39 7.81
C SER A 117 -13.66 7.17 7.78
N ASN A 118 -12.57 7.22 8.54
CA ASN A 118 -11.62 6.12 8.66
C ASN A 118 -12.29 4.84 9.19
N LYS A 119 -12.00 3.70 8.54
CA LYS A 119 -12.41 2.34 8.96
C LYS A 119 -13.91 2.22 9.28
N HIS A 120 -14.75 2.94 8.51
CA HIS A 120 -16.20 2.97 8.76
C HIS A 120 -16.85 1.58 8.67
N PHE A 121 -16.39 0.73 7.75
CA PHE A 121 -16.91 -0.62 7.52
C PHE A 121 -16.14 -1.70 8.30
N ARG A 122 -15.69 -1.36 9.52
CA ARG A 122 -15.17 -2.34 10.47
C ARG A 122 -16.34 -3.06 11.12
N THR A 123 -16.45 -4.36 10.93
CA THR A 123 -17.56 -5.14 11.50
C THR A 123 -17.05 -6.51 11.94
N ASP A 124 -17.43 -6.96 13.13
CA ASP A 124 -17.08 -8.30 13.60
C ASP A 124 -18.06 -9.36 13.09
N SER A 125 -19.20 -8.93 12.53
CA SER A 125 -20.22 -9.82 11.98
C SER A 125 -20.80 -9.31 10.66
N PHE A 126 -21.13 -10.27 9.79
CA PHE A 126 -21.81 -9.99 8.54
C PHE A 126 -23.21 -9.37 8.83
N ASP A 127 -23.93 -9.77 9.86
CA ASP A 127 -25.26 -9.21 10.13
C ASP A 127 -25.27 -7.73 10.55
N GLU A 128 -24.17 -7.21 11.11
CA GLU A 128 -24.02 -5.77 11.37
C GLU A 128 -23.88 -4.97 10.08
N LEU A 129 -23.09 -5.50 9.14
CA LEU A 129 -22.97 -4.87 7.83
C LEU A 129 -24.36 -4.86 7.16
N LYS A 130 -25.26 -5.87 7.37
CA LYS A 130 -26.65 -5.93 6.79
C LYS A 130 -27.44 -4.68 7.07
N LYS A 131 -27.34 -4.25 8.31
CA LYS A 131 -28.11 -3.13 8.84
C LYS A 131 -27.72 -1.80 8.18
N LEU A 132 -26.53 -1.72 7.59
CA LEU A 132 -26.05 -0.53 6.89
C LEU A 132 -26.58 -0.39 5.44
N ASN A 133 -27.44 -1.31 4.95
CA ASN A 133 -28.01 -1.29 3.58
C ASN A 133 -27.02 -1.38 2.40
N TYR A 134 -25.72 -1.63 2.64
CA TYR A 134 -24.71 -1.78 1.57
C TYR A 134 -24.69 -3.15 0.86
N TRP A 135 -25.68 -4.01 1.13
CA TRP A 135 -25.69 -5.45 0.79
C TRP A 135 -26.03 -5.75 -0.64
N MET A 136 -26.87 -4.90 -1.20
CA MET A 136 -27.31 -4.99 -2.58
C MET A 136 -26.10 -4.94 -3.52
N TYR A 137 -25.04 -4.21 -3.16
CA TYR A 137 -23.79 -4.11 -3.94
C TYR A 137 -22.89 -5.36 -3.87
N ILE A 138 -22.94 -6.12 -2.77
CA ILE A 138 -22.15 -7.36 -2.62
C ILE A 138 -22.76 -8.49 -3.44
N CYS A 139 -24.09 -8.61 -3.45
CA CYS A 139 -24.78 -9.70 -4.15
C CYS A 139 -24.73 -9.54 -5.67
N PHE A 140 -24.73 -8.31 -6.18
CA PHE A 140 -24.74 -8.04 -7.64
C PHE A 140 -23.40 -8.42 -8.33
N ASN A 141 -22.28 -8.32 -7.62
CA ASN A 141 -20.94 -8.67 -8.14
C ASN A 141 -20.64 -10.17 -8.13
N ARG A 142 -21.52 -11.02 -7.58
CA ARG A 142 -21.39 -12.50 -7.66
C ARG A 142 -22.18 -13.12 -8.82
N SER A 143 -22.99 -12.33 -9.51
CA SER A 143 -23.90 -12.78 -10.59
C SER A 143 -23.45 -12.38 -12.00
N GLN A 144 -22.24 -11.82 -12.15
CA GLN A 144 -21.53 -11.66 -13.43
C GLN A 144 -20.25 -12.47 -13.40
#